data_AF-A0A7S3YLP4-F1
#
_entry.id   AF-A0A7S3YLP4-F1
#
_cell.length_a   1.000
_cell.length_b   1.000
_cell.length_c   1.000
_cell.angle_alpha   90.00
_cell.angle_beta   90.00
_cell.angle_gamma   90.00
#
_symmetry.space_group_name_H-M   'P 1'
#
loop_
_entity.id
_entity.type
_entity.pdbx_description
1 polymer ?
#
loop_
_entity_poly.entity_id
_entity_poly.type
_entity_poly.pdbx_seq_one_letter_code
_entity_poly.pdbx_strand_id
1 'polypeptide(L)'
;ITTGYDRRPLTMETLTLTCFGRDNGILQDIIQEALEKKLQMSDGDINIYVLSSGWMGGWEMAMSKKGREKDTVVLDANISDELLHDARTFLQSQKWYNDRGIPYRRGYLLYGPPGCGKTSFTQVIAGELRQDMCMLSLSDKNLNDS
;
A
#
# COMPACT_ATOMS: atom_id res chain seq x y z
N ILE A 1 -16.62 16.71 -4.26
CA ILE A 1 -15.90 16.79 -5.55
C ILE A 1 -14.52 17.39 -5.27
N THR A 2 -13.46 16.58 -5.30
CA THR A 2 -12.10 17.04 -5.01
C THR A 2 -11.41 17.36 -6.33
N THR A 3 -11.25 18.64 -6.65
CA THR A 3 -10.46 19.08 -7.82
C THR A 3 -9.24 19.85 -7.33
N GLY A 4 -8.05 19.44 -7.78
CA GLY A 4 -6.79 20.13 -7.54
C GLY A 4 -5.69 19.24 -6.96
N TYR A 5 -4.44 19.59 -7.28
CA TYR A 5 -3.21 18.95 -6.78
C TYR A 5 -3.15 18.85 -5.25
N ASP A 6 -3.85 19.74 -4.54
CA ASP A 6 -3.78 19.88 -3.08
C ASP A 6 -4.75 18.95 -2.34
N ARG A 7 -5.66 18.22 -3.03
CA ARG A 7 -6.68 17.31 -2.45
C ARG A 7 -7.45 17.86 -1.23
N ARG A 8 -7.42 19.17 -1.02
CA ARG A 8 -8.13 19.82 0.06
C ARG A 8 -9.62 19.74 -0.26
N PRO A 9 -10.45 19.20 0.64
CA PRO A 9 -11.89 19.28 0.44
C PRO A 9 -12.28 20.75 0.37
N LEU A 10 -13.03 21.12 -0.68
CA LEU A 10 -13.55 22.49 -0.85
C LEU A 10 -14.47 22.88 0.31
N THR A 11 -15.11 21.88 0.93
CA THR A 11 -16.01 22.00 2.08
C THR A 11 -15.76 20.83 3.02
N MET A 12 -15.59 21.11 4.31
CA MET A 12 -15.47 20.07 5.33
C MET A 12 -16.83 19.37 5.49
N GLU A 13 -16.90 18.10 5.09
CA GLU A 13 -18.08 17.26 5.29
C GLU A 13 -17.89 16.46 6.58
N THR A 14 -18.87 16.52 7.48
CA THR A 14 -18.86 15.77 8.75
C THR A 14 -19.96 14.73 8.73
N LEU A 15 -19.59 13.45 8.90
CA LEU A 15 -20.53 12.36 9.11
C LEU A 15 -20.56 12.00 10.60
N THR A 16 -21.68 12.28 11.27
CA THR A 16 -21.89 11.89 12.67
C THR A 16 -22.82 10.68 12.73
N LEU A 17 -22.30 9.56 13.22
CA LEU A 17 -23.09 8.36 13.50
C LEU A 17 -23.43 8.32 15.00
N THR A 18 -24.71 8.26 15.33
CA THR A 18 -25.20 8.23 16.71
C THR A 18 -26.13 7.04 16.88
N CYS A 19 -25.90 6.20 17.88
CA CYS A 19 -26.81 5.12 18.27
C CYS A 19 -27.31 5.32 19.70
N PHE A 20 -28.53 4.86 19.98
CA PHE A 20 -29.12 4.92 21.32
C PHE A 20 -28.85 3.62 22.07
N GLY A 21 -28.21 3.70 23.24
CA GLY A 21 -27.92 2.54 24.09
C GLY A 21 -26.54 2.60 24.72
N ARG A 22 -26.24 1.64 25.62
CA ARG A 22 -24.88 1.41 26.14
C ARG A 22 -24.06 0.46 25.25
N ASP A 23 -24.73 -0.18 24.30
CA ASP A 23 -24.14 -1.14 23.39
C ASP A 23 -23.82 -0.45 22.06
N ASN A 24 -22.53 -0.42 21.73
CA ASN A 24 -22.03 0.14 20.47
C ASN A 24 -21.83 -0.95 19.40
N GLY A 25 -22.29 -2.18 19.63
CA GLY A 25 -22.19 -3.29 18.69
C GLY A 25 -22.72 -2.93 17.29
N ILE A 26 -23.84 -2.21 17.22
CA ILE A 26 -24.43 -1.80 15.94
C ILE A 26 -23.51 -0.88 15.13
N LEU A 27 -22.73 -0.01 15.79
CA LEU A 27 -21.76 0.86 15.11
C LEU A 27 -20.55 0.05 14.62
N GLN A 28 -20.12 -0.93 15.42
CA GLN A 28 -19.05 -1.85 15.04
C GLN A 28 -19.46 -2.68 13.83
N ASP A 29 -20.69 -3.19 13.81
CA ASP A 29 -21.25 -3.97 12.69
C ASP A 29 -21.31 -3.12 11.42
N ILE A 30 -21.79 -1.87 11.50
CA ILE A 30 -21.81 -0.94 10.35
C ILE A 30 -20.39 -0.70 9.81
N ILE A 31 -19.43 -0.44 10.70
CA ILE A 31 -18.03 -0.22 10.32
C ILE A 31 -17.46 -1.50 9.69
N GLN A 32 -17.73 -2.66 10.28
CA GLN A 32 -17.26 -3.94 9.78
C GLN A 32 -17.84 -4.24 8.40
N GLU A 33 -19.14 -4.07 8.20
CA GLU A 33 -19.79 -4.25 6.89
C GLU A 33 -19.20 -3.31 5.84
N ALA A 34 -18.93 -2.04 6.20
CA ALA A 34 -18.29 -1.09 5.31
C ALA A 34 -16.85 -1.52 4.95
N LEU A 35 -16.09 -2.05 5.91
CA LEU A 35 -14.76 -2.60 5.69
C LEU A 35 -14.81 -3.84 4.78
N GLU A 36 -15.74 -4.76 5.01
CA GLU A 36 -15.91 -5.97 4.20
C GLU A 36 -16.31 -5.62 2.76
N LYS A 37 -17.26 -4.69 2.57
CA LYS A 37 -17.62 -4.17 1.24
C LYS A 37 -16.45 -3.50 0.54
N LYS A 38 -15.63 -2.74 1.29
CA LYS A 38 -14.40 -2.15 0.75
C LYS A 38 -13.43 -3.23 0.28
N LEU A 39 -13.22 -4.27 1.08
CA LEU A 39 -12.34 -5.40 0.75
C LEU A 39 -12.82 -6.17 -0.49
N GLN A 40 -14.13 -6.39 -0.63
CA GLN A 40 -14.73 -7.04 -1.79
C GLN A 40 -14.61 -6.20 -3.07
N MET A 41 -14.82 -4.89 -2.98
CA MET A 41 -14.66 -3.98 -4.13
C MET A 41 -13.20 -3.90 -4.61
N SER A 42 -12.24 -4.14 -3.72
CA SER A 42 -10.80 -4.10 -3.99
C SER A 42 -10.17 -5.47 -4.31
N ASP A 43 -10.96 -6.52 -4.58
CA ASP A 43 -10.37 -7.86 -4.80
C ASP A 43 -9.41 -7.85 -6.02
N GLY A 44 -8.13 -8.07 -5.73
CA GLY A 44 -7.03 -8.02 -6.69
C GLY A 44 -6.51 -6.63 -7.06
N ASP A 45 -7.00 -5.57 -6.42
CA ASP A 45 -6.46 -4.21 -6.56
C ASP A 45 -5.30 -3.97 -5.59
N ILE A 46 -4.34 -3.17 -6.03
CA ILE A 46 -3.25 -2.60 -5.24
C ILE A 46 -3.57 -1.12 -5.03
N ASN A 47 -3.62 -0.68 -3.78
CA ASN A 47 -3.69 0.73 -3.47
C ASN A 47 -2.28 1.33 -3.48
N ILE A 48 -2.13 2.47 -4.15
CA ILE A 48 -0.87 3.21 -4.18
C ILE A 48 -1.03 4.44 -3.31
N TYR A 49 -0.20 4.56 -2.29
CA TYR A 49 -0.12 5.68 -1.37
C TYR A 49 1.06 6.57 -1.70
N VAL A 50 0.90 7.88 -1.50
CA VAL A 50 1.97 8.88 -1.59
C VAL A 50 1.98 9.71 -0.32
N LEU A 51 3.16 10.20 0.04
CA LEU A 51 3.27 11.15 1.15
C LEU A 51 2.61 12.46 0.71
N SER A 52 1.62 12.91 1.47
CA SER A 52 0.91 14.16 1.24
C SER A 52 1.28 15.19 2.30
N SER A 53 1.50 16.42 1.84
CA SER A 53 1.60 17.60 2.69
C SER A 53 0.25 18.34 2.80
N GLY A 54 -0.84 17.67 2.43
CA GLY A 54 -2.21 18.16 2.55
C GLY A 54 -2.64 18.34 4.00
N TRP A 55 -3.88 18.78 4.18
CA TRP A 55 -4.40 19.22 5.48
C TRP A 55 -4.32 18.17 6.61
N MET A 56 -4.45 16.88 6.29
CA MET A 56 -4.33 15.79 7.26
C MET A 56 -2.88 15.35 7.50
N GLY A 57 -1.97 15.67 6.58
CA GLY A 57 -0.63 15.09 6.51
C GLY A 57 -0.62 13.56 6.34
N GLY A 58 0.58 12.99 6.19
CA GLY A 58 0.78 11.54 6.17
C GLY A 58 0.53 10.87 4.81
N TRP A 59 0.24 9.56 4.85
CA TRP A 59 0.05 8.74 3.65
C TRP A 59 -1.36 8.90 3.10
N GLU A 60 -1.48 9.39 1.88
CA GLU A 60 -2.75 9.49 1.16
C GLU A 60 -2.82 8.50 0.01
N MET A 61 -3.99 7.87 -0.16
CA MET A 61 -4.22 6.94 -1.27
C MET A 61 -4.28 7.71 -2.59
N ALA A 62 -3.21 7.66 -3.37
CA ALA A 62 -3.11 8.31 -4.67
C ALA A 62 -4.07 7.69 -5.70
N MET A 63 -4.10 6.36 -5.79
CA MET A 63 -4.93 5.63 -6.74
C MET A 63 -5.08 4.15 -6.37
N SER A 64 -6.12 3.51 -6.89
CA SER A 64 -6.25 2.04 -6.93
C SER A 64 -5.98 1.54 -8.35
N LYS A 65 -5.25 0.44 -8.48
CA LYS A 65 -5.00 -0.23 -9.77
C LYS A 65 -5.06 -1.74 -9.61
N LYS A 66 -5.52 -2.44 -10.64
CA LYS A 66 -5.38 -3.90 -10.71
C LYS A 66 -3.90 -4.30 -10.61
N GLY A 67 -3.63 -5.35 -9.85
CA GLY A 67 -2.31 -5.95 -9.78
C GLY A 67 -1.80 -6.34 -11.17
N ARG A 68 -0.50 -6.18 -11.38
CA ARG A 68 0.12 -6.48 -12.67
C ARG A 68 0.60 -7.93 -12.68
N GLU A 69 0.13 -8.71 -13.65
CA GLU A 69 0.57 -10.11 -13.82
C GLU A 69 2.07 -10.16 -14.13
N LYS A 70 2.76 -11.14 -13.54
CA LYS A 70 4.21 -11.29 -13.68
C LYS A 70 4.67 -11.38 -15.15
N ASP A 71 3.88 -12.07 -15.98
CA ASP A 71 4.22 -12.34 -17.38
C ASP A 71 4.21 -11.07 -18.25
N THR A 72 3.64 -9.97 -17.75
CA THR A 72 3.62 -8.68 -18.45
C THR A 72 4.90 -7.85 -18.25
N VAL A 73 5.84 -8.32 -17.44
CA VAL A 73 7.14 -7.68 -17.18
C VAL A 73 8.25 -8.67 -17.48
N VAL A 74 8.92 -8.46 -18.62
CA VAL A 74 10.03 -9.32 -19.04
C VAL A 74 11.31 -8.89 -18.30
N LEU A 75 11.66 -9.64 -17.26
CA LEU A 75 12.99 -9.69 -16.66
C LEU A 75 13.60 -11.06 -16.96
N ASP A 76 14.89 -11.24 -16.68
CA ASP A 76 15.49 -12.58 -16.69
C ASP A 76 14.71 -13.47 -15.72
N ALA A 77 14.12 -14.55 -16.26
CA ALA A 77 13.13 -15.37 -15.55
C ALA A 77 13.64 -15.88 -14.19
N ASN A 78 14.94 -16.19 -14.11
CA ASN A 78 15.54 -16.66 -12.88
C ASN A 78 15.50 -15.60 -11.76
N ILE A 79 15.77 -14.33 -12.11
CA ILE A 79 15.83 -13.23 -11.13
C ILE A 79 14.42 -12.89 -10.62
N SER A 80 13.41 -12.88 -11.50
CA SER A 80 12.04 -12.56 -11.09
C SER A 80 11.47 -13.59 -10.13
N ASP A 81 11.67 -14.88 -10.41
CA ASP A 81 11.13 -15.96 -9.59
C ASP A 81 11.88 -16.07 -8.26
N GLU A 82 13.22 -15.93 -8.25
CA GLU A 82 14.03 -15.88 -7.03
C GLU A 82 13.60 -14.74 -6.10
N LEU A 83 13.38 -13.54 -6.65
CA LEU A 83 13.00 -12.36 -5.88
C LEU A 83 11.59 -12.49 -5.27
N LEU A 84 10.63 -13.01 -6.04
CA LEU A 84 9.28 -13.29 -5.53
C LEU A 84 9.29 -14.39 -4.47
N HIS A 85 10.09 -15.43 -4.65
CA HIS A 85 10.25 -16.50 -3.67
C HIS A 85 10.84 -15.98 -2.36
N ASP A 86 11.90 -15.17 -2.43
CA ASP A 86 12.50 -14.54 -1.24
C ASP A 86 11.49 -13.65 -0.51
N ALA A 87 10.73 -12.83 -1.23
CA ALA A 87 9.73 -11.96 -0.63
C ALA A 87 8.60 -12.73 0.08
N ARG A 88 8.10 -13.82 -0.52
CA ARG A 88 7.12 -14.70 0.13
C ARG A 88 7.69 -15.36 1.38
N THR A 89 8.92 -15.86 1.30
CA THR A 89 9.63 -16.48 2.42
C THR A 89 9.83 -15.49 3.57
N PHE A 90 10.23 -14.25 3.24
CA PHE A 90 10.38 -13.17 4.22
C PHE A 90 9.07 -12.94 4.98
N LEU A 91 7.92 -12.82 4.29
CA LEU A 91 6.62 -12.60 4.92
C LEU A 91 6.22 -13.71 5.93
N GLN A 92 6.72 -14.92 5.75
CA GLN A 92 6.45 -16.07 6.63
C GLN A 92 7.49 -16.23 7.75
N SER A 93 8.56 -15.44 7.73
CA SER A 93 9.73 -15.62 8.61
C SER A 93 9.70 -14.79 9.90
N GLN A 94 8.61 -14.07 10.19
CA GLN A 94 8.48 -13.20 11.37
C GLN A 94 8.98 -13.85 12.68
N LYS A 95 8.59 -15.10 12.94
CA LYS A 95 9.01 -15.84 14.13
C LYS A 95 10.52 -16.03 14.20
N TRP A 96 11.15 -16.39 13.08
CA TRP A 96 12.59 -16.61 12.99
C TRP A 96 13.38 -15.34 13.32
N TYR A 97 12.90 -14.17 12.85
CA TYR A 97 13.50 -12.85 13.15
C TYR A 97 13.33 -12.50 14.64
N ASN A 98 12.12 -12.68 15.18
CA ASN A 98 11.81 -12.40 16.59
C ASN A 98 12.65 -13.27 17.54
N ASP A 99 12.74 -14.58 17.28
CA ASP A 99 13.49 -15.53 18.10
C ASP A 99 15.00 -15.19 18.17
N ARG A 100 15.52 -14.44 17.19
CA ARG A 100 16.92 -14.04 17.08
C ARG A 100 17.18 -12.58 17.47
N GLY A 101 16.13 -11.81 17.79
CA GLY A 101 16.24 -10.38 18.06
C GLY A 101 16.68 -9.54 16.86
N ILE A 102 16.46 -10.03 15.63
CA ILE A 102 16.82 -9.31 14.40
C ILE A 102 15.62 -8.45 13.97
N PRO A 103 15.80 -7.16 13.63
CA PRO A 103 14.72 -6.33 13.10
C PRO A 103 14.06 -6.97 11.87
N TYR A 104 12.74 -7.15 11.92
CA TYR A 104 11.97 -7.73 10.82
C TYR A 104 11.80 -6.74 9.66
N ARG A 105 12.85 -6.62 8.83
CA ARG A 105 12.91 -5.72 7.68
C ARG A 105 13.69 -6.38 6.54
N ARG A 106 13.21 -6.21 5.31
CA ARG A 106 13.87 -6.70 4.08
C ARG A 106 13.90 -5.57 3.05
N GLY A 107 15.09 -5.27 2.52
CA GLY A 107 15.29 -4.25 1.49
C GLY A 107 15.77 -4.89 0.19
N TYR A 108 15.23 -4.43 -0.94
CA TYR A 108 15.61 -4.87 -2.28
C TYR A 108 16.12 -3.68 -3.09
N LEU A 109 17.23 -3.87 -3.81
CA LEU A 109 17.78 -2.86 -4.71
C LEU A 109 17.70 -3.36 -6.15
N LEU A 110 16.79 -2.77 -6.93
CA LEU A 110 16.69 -3.01 -8.37
C LEU A 110 17.50 -1.94 -9.10
N TYR A 111 18.58 -2.33 -9.79
CA TYR A 111 19.45 -1.42 -10.53
C TYR A 111 19.65 -1.85 -11.99
N GLY A 112 20.03 -0.92 -12.86
CA GLY A 112 20.24 -1.16 -14.29
C GLY A 112 19.76 0.02 -15.15
N PRO A 113 19.91 -0.05 -16.49
CA PRO A 113 19.55 1.03 -17.40
C PRO A 113 18.09 1.50 -17.27
N PRO A 114 17.77 2.78 -17.54
CA PRO A 114 16.39 3.24 -17.55
C PRO A 114 15.58 2.44 -18.58
N GLY A 115 14.30 2.18 -18.28
CA GLY A 115 13.42 1.42 -19.18
C GLY A 115 13.44 -0.12 -19.01
N CYS A 116 14.33 -0.69 -18.20
CA CYS A 116 14.38 -2.15 -17.95
C CYS A 116 13.30 -2.68 -16.98
N GLY A 117 12.11 -2.06 -16.92
CA GLY A 117 10.98 -2.63 -16.16
C GLY A 117 11.06 -2.62 -14.63
N LYS A 118 12.09 -2.06 -14.00
CA LYS A 118 12.26 -2.04 -12.52
C LYS A 118 11.02 -1.60 -11.74
N THR A 119 10.49 -0.42 -12.05
CA THR A 119 9.28 0.12 -11.38
C THR A 119 8.04 -0.72 -11.69
N SER A 120 7.93 -1.22 -12.92
CA SER A 120 6.86 -2.15 -13.31
C SER A 120 6.92 -3.45 -12.51
N PHE A 121 8.14 -3.95 -12.23
CA PHE A 121 8.33 -5.16 -11.44
C PHE A 121 7.94 -4.97 -9.98
N THR A 122 8.17 -3.78 -9.40
CA THR A 122 7.65 -3.47 -8.04
C THR A 122 6.12 -3.61 -7.97
N GLN A 123 5.39 -3.24 -9.03
CA GLN A 123 3.94 -3.44 -9.09
C GLN A 123 3.54 -4.92 -9.20
N VAL A 124 4.34 -5.73 -9.89
CA VAL A 124 4.17 -7.20 -9.94
C VAL A 124 4.34 -7.78 -8.54
N ILE A 125 5.41 -7.42 -7.82
CA ILE A 125 5.65 -7.89 -6.44
C ILE A 125 4.47 -7.54 -5.53
N ALA A 126 4.01 -6.29 -5.58
CA ALA A 126 2.89 -5.83 -4.77
C ALA A 126 1.59 -6.62 -5.07
N GLY A 127 1.32 -6.90 -6.35
CA GLY A 127 0.17 -7.70 -6.77
C GLY A 127 0.25 -9.15 -6.33
N GLU A 128 1.40 -9.80 -6.57
CA GLU A 128 1.66 -11.19 -6.19
C GLU A 128 1.60 -11.44 -4.68
N LEU A 129 1.99 -10.44 -3.88
CA LEU A 129 1.96 -10.50 -2.42
C LEU A 129 0.67 -9.94 -1.80
N ARG A 130 -0.25 -9.43 -2.62
CA ARG A 130 -1.46 -8.71 -2.18
C ARG A 130 -1.15 -7.62 -1.14
N GLN A 131 -0.13 -6.81 -1.42
CA GLN A 131 0.30 -5.71 -0.57
C GLN A 131 0.08 -4.39 -1.29
N ASP A 132 -0.28 -3.36 -0.52
CA ASP A 132 -0.35 -1.99 -1.01
C ASP A 132 1.05 -1.40 -1.21
N MET A 133 1.16 -0.38 -2.06
CA MET A 133 2.42 0.29 -2.37
C MET A 133 2.47 1.68 -1.73
N CYS A 134 3.53 1.98 -1.00
CA CYS A 134 3.82 3.32 -0.51
C CYS A 134 4.97 3.93 -1.33
N MET A 135 4.65 4.91 -2.17
CA MET A 135 5.63 5.61 -3.01
C MET A 135 6.18 6.82 -2.27
N LEU A 136 7.49 6.81 -2.02
CA LEU A 136 8.20 7.92 -1.39
C LEU A 136 9.17 8.56 -2.39
N SER A 137 9.07 9.87 -2.55
CA SER A 137 10.06 10.65 -3.28
C SER A 137 11.02 11.30 -2.28
N LEU A 138 12.31 10.95 -2.35
CA LEU A 138 13.34 11.56 -1.50
C LEU A 138 13.65 13.02 -1.86
N SER A 139 13.18 13.47 -3.03
CA SER A 139 13.34 14.86 -3.48
C SER A 139 12.18 15.76 -3.04
N ASP A 140 11.22 15.25 -2.27
CA ASP A 140 10.12 16.05 -1.76
C ASP A 140 10.64 17.09 -0.74
N LYS A 141 10.22 18.34 -0.88
CA LYS A 141 10.66 19.46 -0.03
C LYS A 141 10.14 19.34 1.40
N ASN A 142 9.06 18.59 1.58
CA ASN A 142 8.41 18.41 2.88
C ASN A 142 8.86 17.13 3.60
N LEU A 143 9.81 16.38 3.04
CA LEU A 143 10.41 15.22 3.70
C LEU A 143 11.43 15.70 4.74
N ASN A 144 11.23 15.31 5.99
CA ASN A 144 12.13 15.62 7.10
C ASN A 144 12.31 14.40 8.02
N ASP A 145 13.37 14.44 8.84
CA ASP A 145 13.68 13.41 9.85
C ASP A 145 13.12 13.75 11.25
N SER A 146 12.35 14.83 11.36
CA SER A 146 11.95 15.48 12.63
C SER A 146 10.61 14.98 13.16
#